data_AF-A0A1F8H1R6-F1
#
_entry.id   AF-A0A1F8H1R6-F1
#
_cell.length_a   1.000
_cell.length_b   1.000
_cell.length_c   1.000
_cell.angle_alpha   90.00
_cell.angle_beta   90.00
_cell.angle_gamma   90.00
#
_symmetry.space_group_name_H-M   'P 1'
#
loop_
_entity.id
_entity.type
_entity.pdbx_description
1 polymer ?
#
loop_
_entity_poly.entity_id
_entity_poly.type
_entity_poly.pdbx_seq_one_letter_code
_entity_poly.pdbx_strand_id
1 'polypeptide(L)'
;MKSVLLLLAFQLTSPAEIQKYQEAEAVLNKTYNHTRLLEADQEAERMARVLIHKYPDDPYIYALWASAEWLLIGRELNLRADEEKDVTQVNGYKERVQRYHYFVEKGLSLTENSIDEHMLFMRATLKFDQAKFAAKYEGRYSGLRKADQAAAEGIKILKDILRSNPNFCSAYLFLGANRLQFSTKIKWYEKPFVWASSRAYGELYAFDGDVINEKKAIEWLERAYHCGYPQPWQKKAWLETSFILVGAYGDFGKKRGKKEEMDTLLKEVPLLQKIVAFFPQNKDLEQRLSQKESRLKTLQNTIFKQK
;
A
#
# COMPACT_ATOMS: atom_id res chain seq x y z
N MET A 1 -16.66 33.23 -19.46
CA MET A 1 -17.49 32.02 -19.24
C MET A 1 -16.63 30.75 -19.24
N LYS A 2 -15.78 30.54 -18.21
CA LYS A 2 -14.88 29.38 -18.10
C LYS A 2 -14.81 28.81 -16.67
N SER A 3 -15.96 28.76 -15.99
CA SER A 3 -16.01 28.35 -14.56
C SER A 3 -17.14 27.39 -14.22
N VAL A 4 -17.77 26.73 -15.21
CA VAL A 4 -18.96 25.87 -14.97
C VAL A 4 -18.68 24.38 -15.21
N LEU A 5 -17.52 24.00 -15.74
CA LEU A 5 -17.21 22.60 -16.10
C LEU A 5 -16.59 21.74 -14.98
N LEU A 6 -16.29 22.32 -13.81
CA LEU A 6 -15.72 21.58 -12.66
C LEU A 6 -16.76 21.12 -11.62
N LEU A 7 -18.05 21.46 -11.82
CA LEU A 7 -19.16 21.07 -10.94
C LEU A 7 -20.00 19.89 -11.49
N LEU A 8 -19.66 19.37 -12.68
CA LEU A 8 -20.45 18.35 -13.38
C LEU A 8 -19.99 16.90 -13.15
N ALA A 9 -18.86 16.67 -12.46
CA ALA A 9 -18.41 15.32 -12.11
C ALA A 9 -18.92 14.82 -10.73
N PHE A 10 -19.60 15.68 -9.96
CA PHE A 10 -20.26 15.31 -8.69
C PHE A 10 -21.74 14.94 -8.87
N GLN A 11 -22.25 14.91 -10.10
CA GLN A 11 -23.63 14.52 -10.38
C GLN A 11 -23.67 13.03 -10.75
N LEU A 12 -24.33 12.25 -9.87
CA LEU A 12 -24.87 10.89 -10.03
C LEU A 12 -24.30 9.78 -9.12
N THR A 13 -23.48 10.05 -8.11
CA THR A 13 -23.26 9.05 -7.04
C THR A 13 -24.49 9.01 -6.13
N SER A 14 -25.12 7.83 -6.04
CA SER A 14 -26.33 7.67 -5.22
C SER A 14 -26.04 7.95 -3.73
N PRO A 15 -27.01 8.42 -2.93
CA PRO A 15 -26.83 8.56 -1.48
C PRO A 15 -26.34 7.28 -0.80
N ALA A 16 -26.76 6.10 -1.30
CA ALA A 16 -26.30 4.81 -0.83
C ALA A 16 -24.80 4.57 -1.11
N GLU A 17 -24.31 5.01 -2.27
CA GLU A 17 -22.90 4.90 -2.63
C GLU A 17 -22.02 5.86 -1.81
N ILE A 18 -22.51 7.07 -1.55
CA ILE A 18 -21.83 8.02 -0.65
C ILE A 18 -21.72 7.42 0.76
N GLN A 19 -22.81 6.89 1.30
CA GLN A 19 -22.83 6.26 2.62
C GLN A 19 -21.88 5.07 2.70
N LYS A 20 -21.85 4.20 1.68
CA LYS A 20 -20.93 3.06 1.59
C LYS A 20 -19.47 3.50 1.74
N TYR A 21 -19.05 4.53 1.00
CA TYR A 21 -17.66 4.98 1.04
C TYR A 21 -17.32 5.79 2.29
N GLN A 22 -18.29 6.47 2.92
CA GLN A 22 -18.11 7.05 4.26
C GLN A 22 -17.87 5.97 5.32
N GLU A 23 -18.60 4.85 5.26
CA GLU A 23 -18.40 3.71 6.15
C GLU A 23 -17.05 3.02 5.91
N ALA A 24 -16.65 2.85 4.64
CA ALA A 24 -15.34 2.33 4.30
C ALA A 24 -14.21 3.27 4.75
N GLU A 25 -14.41 4.59 4.66
CA GLU A 25 -13.47 5.58 5.18
C GLU A 25 -13.31 5.48 6.69
N ALA A 26 -14.38 5.21 7.44
CA ALA A 26 -14.30 5.01 8.88
C ALA A 26 -13.38 3.82 9.25
N VAL A 27 -13.40 2.74 8.46
CA VAL A 27 -12.45 1.61 8.63
C VAL A 27 -11.01 2.04 8.38
N LEU A 28 -10.75 2.79 7.30
CA LEU A 28 -9.40 3.30 7.01
C LEU A 28 -8.92 4.21 8.14
N ASN A 29 -9.76 5.14 8.59
CA ASN A 29 -9.42 6.04 9.69
C ASN A 29 -9.09 5.25 10.95
N LYS A 30 -9.88 4.22 11.29
CA LYS A 30 -9.58 3.36 12.43
C LYS A 30 -8.23 2.65 12.29
N THR A 31 -7.94 2.12 11.10
CA THR A 31 -6.70 1.38 10.77
C THR A 31 -5.45 2.27 10.88
N TYR A 32 -5.51 3.51 10.38
CA TYR A 32 -4.32 4.38 10.24
C TYR A 32 -4.16 5.43 11.35
N ASN A 33 -5.24 5.82 12.05
CA ASN A 33 -5.19 6.86 13.08
C ASN A 33 -4.66 6.34 14.43
N HIS A 34 -4.77 5.05 14.68
CA HIS A 34 -4.40 4.42 15.95
C HIS A 34 -3.31 3.37 15.74
N THR A 35 -2.18 3.80 15.16
CA THR A 35 -1.09 2.87 14.85
C THR A 35 -0.68 2.09 16.08
N ARG A 36 -0.68 0.77 15.93
CA ARG A 36 -0.23 -0.20 16.94
C ARG A 36 -1.15 -0.44 18.14
N LEU A 37 -2.39 0.06 18.11
CA LEU A 37 -3.40 -0.29 19.13
C LEU A 37 -4.20 -1.52 18.69
N LEU A 38 -4.07 -2.62 19.44
CA LEU A 38 -4.79 -3.85 19.16
C LEU A 38 -6.31 -3.66 19.12
N GLU A 39 -6.86 -2.89 20.06
CA GLU A 39 -8.30 -2.60 20.11
C GLU A 39 -8.79 -1.89 18.84
N ALA A 40 -7.98 -0.98 18.28
CA ALA A 40 -8.33 -0.28 17.05
C ALA A 40 -8.25 -1.21 15.83
N ASP A 41 -7.22 -2.08 15.75
CA ASP A 41 -7.11 -3.09 14.68
C ASP A 41 -8.30 -4.08 14.74
N GLN A 42 -8.74 -4.48 15.95
CA GLN A 42 -9.92 -5.32 16.17
C GLN A 42 -11.21 -4.62 15.73
N GLU A 43 -11.36 -3.34 16.09
CA GLU A 43 -12.54 -2.56 15.70
C GLU A 43 -12.60 -2.35 14.18
N ALA A 44 -11.47 -2.03 13.55
CA ALA A 44 -11.39 -1.86 12.10
C ALA A 44 -11.76 -3.14 11.35
N GLU A 45 -11.26 -4.30 11.78
CA GLU A 45 -11.60 -5.59 11.18
C GLU A 45 -13.09 -5.91 11.34
N ARG A 46 -13.64 -5.71 12.56
CA ARG A 46 -15.06 -5.92 12.83
C ARG A 46 -15.93 -5.03 11.93
N MET A 47 -15.59 -3.74 11.80
CA MET A 47 -16.27 -2.82 10.92
C MET A 47 -16.20 -3.29 9.46
N ALA A 48 -15.02 -3.64 8.97
CA ALA A 48 -14.85 -4.15 7.60
C ALA A 48 -15.67 -5.43 7.34
N ARG A 49 -15.75 -6.33 8.32
CA ARG A 49 -16.56 -7.55 8.23
C ARG A 49 -18.05 -7.26 8.14
N VAL A 50 -18.55 -6.26 8.88
CA VAL A 50 -19.93 -5.78 8.75
C VAL A 50 -20.18 -5.24 7.33
N LEU A 51 -19.21 -4.52 6.75
CA LEU A 51 -19.34 -4.01 5.39
C LEU A 51 -19.40 -5.12 4.34
N ILE A 52 -18.68 -6.24 4.51
CA ILE A 52 -18.79 -7.39 3.59
C ILE A 52 -20.24 -7.89 3.53
N HIS A 53 -20.92 -7.98 4.66
CA HIS A 53 -22.32 -8.43 4.70
C HIS A 53 -23.28 -7.40 4.13
N LYS A 54 -22.98 -6.11 4.30
CA LYS A 54 -23.83 -5.01 3.83
C LYS A 54 -23.67 -4.72 2.33
N TYR A 55 -22.46 -4.91 1.80
CA TYR A 55 -22.09 -4.64 0.40
C TYR A 55 -21.35 -5.84 -0.21
N PRO A 56 -22.00 -7.01 -0.33
CA PRO A 56 -21.34 -8.25 -0.71
C PRO A 56 -20.87 -8.28 -2.17
N ASP A 57 -21.32 -7.35 -3.00
CA ASP A 57 -21.00 -7.28 -4.43
C ASP A 57 -19.89 -6.26 -4.75
N ASP A 58 -19.31 -5.60 -3.74
CA ASP A 58 -18.26 -4.59 -3.94
C ASP A 58 -16.86 -5.17 -3.61
N PRO A 59 -15.99 -5.41 -4.61
CA PRO A 59 -14.67 -5.99 -4.39
C PRO A 59 -13.73 -5.09 -3.56
N TYR A 60 -13.96 -3.77 -3.52
CA TYR A 60 -13.19 -2.87 -2.67
C TYR A 60 -13.37 -3.19 -1.19
N ILE A 61 -14.56 -3.63 -0.78
CA ILE A 61 -14.86 -3.97 0.61
C ILE A 61 -14.11 -5.24 1.04
N TYR A 62 -13.96 -6.22 0.14
CA TYR A 62 -13.13 -7.40 0.39
C TYR A 62 -11.65 -7.05 0.49
N ALA A 63 -11.15 -6.15 -0.36
CA ALA A 63 -9.76 -5.68 -0.28
C ALA A 63 -9.49 -4.91 1.02
N LEU A 64 -10.45 -4.08 1.46
CA LEU A 64 -10.39 -3.36 2.73
C LEU A 64 -10.33 -4.33 3.92
N TRP A 65 -11.22 -5.33 3.94
CA TRP A 65 -11.24 -6.36 4.98
C TRP A 65 -9.96 -7.20 4.99
N ALA A 66 -9.50 -7.66 3.81
CA ALA A 66 -8.28 -8.44 3.70
C ALA A 66 -7.09 -7.69 4.33
N SER A 67 -6.98 -6.40 4.03
CA SER A 67 -5.98 -5.52 4.64
C SER A 67 -6.09 -5.39 6.16
N ALA A 68 -7.30 -5.21 6.69
CA ALA A 68 -7.52 -5.13 8.14
C ALA A 68 -7.18 -6.46 8.86
N GLU A 69 -7.63 -7.60 8.32
CA GLU A 69 -7.45 -8.91 8.95
C GLU A 69 -5.98 -9.32 9.01
N TRP A 70 -5.21 -9.13 7.93
CA TRP A 70 -3.78 -9.50 7.96
C TRP A 70 -2.99 -8.61 8.91
N LEU A 71 -3.30 -7.32 8.99
CA LEU A 71 -2.68 -6.40 9.97
C LEU A 71 -3.01 -6.81 11.41
N LEU A 72 -4.27 -7.12 11.69
CA LEU A 72 -4.74 -7.56 13.00
C LEU A 72 -4.04 -8.84 13.46
N ILE A 73 -3.90 -9.84 12.58
CA ILE A 73 -3.15 -11.07 12.88
C ILE A 73 -1.70 -10.74 13.28
N GLY A 74 -1.04 -9.84 12.54
CA GLY A 74 0.31 -9.38 12.89
C GLY A 74 0.38 -8.72 14.27
N ARG A 75 -0.64 -7.93 14.62
CA ARG A 75 -0.75 -7.24 15.91
C ARG A 75 -0.95 -8.21 17.07
N GLU A 76 -1.91 -9.13 16.95
CA GLU A 76 -2.22 -10.13 17.98
C GLU A 76 -1.02 -11.04 18.27
N LEU A 77 -0.26 -11.37 17.23
CA LEU A 77 0.94 -12.18 17.34
C LEU A 77 2.20 -11.37 17.72
N ASN A 78 2.05 -10.05 17.93
CA ASN A 78 3.12 -9.11 18.25
C ASN A 78 4.32 -9.22 17.28
N LEU A 79 4.05 -9.38 15.99
CA LEU A 79 5.09 -9.51 14.98
C LEU A 79 5.60 -8.14 14.55
N ARG A 80 6.93 -8.03 14.40
CA ARG A 80 7.55 -6.89 13.72
C ARG A 80 7.16 -6.85 12.24
N ALA A 81 7.47 -5.73 11.58
CA ALA A 81 7.15 -5.54 10.18
C ALA A 81 7.89 -6.52 9.26
N ASP A 82 9.11 -6.90 9.64
CA ASP A 82 10.04 -7.81 8.95
C ASP A 82 9.96 -9.27 9.41
N GLU A 83 9.10 -9.57 10.39
CA GLU A 83 8.95 -10.92 10.92
C GLU A 83 7.91 -11.74 10.16
N GLU A 84 8.32 -12.94 9.78
CA GLU A 84 7.48 -13.98 9.19
C GLU A 84 7.16 -15.04 10.25
N LYS A 85 5.92 -15.54 10.26
CA LYS A 85 5.49 -16.60 11.17
C LYS A 85 4.43 -17.46 10.49
N ASP A 86 4.68 -18.76 10.36
CA ASP A 86 3.65 -19.69 9.90
C ASP A 86 2.52 -19.77 10.93
N VAL A 87 1.41 -19.10 10.65
CA VAL A 87 0.27 -19.03 11.58
C VAL A 87 -0.63 -20.26 11.48
N THR A 88 -0.46 -21.09 10.44
CA THR A 88 -1.23 -22.33 10.31
C THR A 88 -0.89 -23.34 11.41
N GLN A 89 0.29 -23.19 12.02
CA GLN A 89 0.78 -24.00 13.14
C GLN A 89 0.43 -23.39 14.52
N VAL A 90 -0.14 -22.19 14.55
CA VAL A 90 -0.60 -21.55 15.79
C VAL A 90 -2.01 -22.03 16.10
N ASN A 91 -2.22 -22.49 17.35
CA ASN A 91 -3.52 -23.00 17.77
C ASN A 91 -4.62 -21.93 17.59
N GLY A 92 -5.75 -22.32 16.98
CA GLY A 92 -6.89 -21.43 16.70
C GLY A 92 -6.76 -20.52 15.47
N TYR A 93 -5.64 -20.57 14.73
CA TYR A 93 -5.42 -19.73 13.54
C TYR A 93 -5.75 -20.43 12.22
N LYS A 94 -5.94 -21.75 12.21
CA LYS A 94 -6.24 -22.52 10.99
C LYS A 94 -7.55 -22.05 10.33
N GLU A 95 -8.61 -21.94 11.11
CA GLU A 95 -9.93 -21.48 10.66
C GLU A 95 -9.87 -20.01 10.21
N ARG A 96 -9.01 -19.21 10.83
CA ARG A 96 -8.77 -17.81 10.48
C ARG A 96 -8.09 -17.67 9.13
N VAL A 97 -7.07 -18.48 8.84
CA VAL A 97 -6.42 -18.54 7.53
C VAL A 97 -7.41 -18.99 6.44
N GLN A 98 -8.22 -20.01 6.73
CA GLN A 98 -9.25 -20.47 5.78
C GLN A 98 -10.27 -19.37 5.47
N ARG A 99 -10.73 -18.63 6.49
CA ARG A 99 -11.62 -17.48 6.32
C ARG A 99 -10.98 -16.36 5.50
N TYR A 100 -9.69 -16.09 5.72
CA TYR A 100 -8.93 -15.13 4.93
C TYR A 100 -8.98 -15.47 3.44
N HIS A 101 -8.59 -16.69 3.07
CA HIS A 101 -8.62 -17.14 1.68
C HIS A 101 -10.02 -17.13 1.10
N TYR A 102 -11.02 -17.58 1.86
CA TYR A 102 -12.41 -17.57 1.41
C TYR A 102 -12.87 -16.18 0.97
N PHE A 103 -12.66 -15.15 1.81
CA PHE A 103 -13.09 -13.80 1.47
C PHE A 103 -12.25 -13.15 0.37
N VAL A 104 -10.95 -13.40 0.32
CA VAL A 104 -10.11 -12.93 -0.80
C VAL A 104 -10.57 -13.53 -2.12
N GLU A 105 -10.81 -14.85 -2.17
CA GLU A 105 -11.30 -15.52 -3.38
C GLU A 105 -12.71 -15.05 -3.77
N LYS A 106 -13.58 -14.76 -2.80
CA LYS A 106 -14.88 -14.12 -3.08
C LYS A 106 -14.69 -12.76 -3.75
N GLY A 107 -13.83 -11.89 -3.21
CA GLY A 107 -13.50 -10.61 -3.82
C GLY A 107 -12.93 -10.75 -5.24
N LEU A 108 -12.04 -11.74 -5.45
CA LEU A 108 -11.45 -12.01 -6.77
C LEU A 108 -12.53 -12.44 -7.78
N SER A 109 -13.46 -13.32 -7.38
CA SER A 109 -14.54 -13.81 -8.25
C SER A 109 -15.46 -12.70 -8.77
N LEU A 110 -15.69 -11.64 -7.97
CA LEU A 110 -16.46 -10.46 -8.39
C LEU A 110 -15.78 -9.66 -9.52
N THR A 111 -14.46 -9.84 -9.69
CA THR A 111 -13.69 -9.11 -10.68
C THR A 111 -13.35 -9.93 -11.91
N GLU A 112 -13.37 -11.27 -11.85
CA GLU A 112 -12.67 -12.21 -12.76
C GLU A 112 -12.89 -11.97 -14.26
N ASN A 113 -14.12 -11.64 -14.65
CA ASN A 113 -14.51 -11.47 -16.05
C ASN A 113 -14.54 -10.01 -16.53
N SER A 114 -14.20 -9.07 -15.65
CA SER A 114 -14.21 -7.66 -16.01
C SER A 114 -12.91 -7.21 -16.65
N ILE A 115 -13.03 -6.33 -17.65
CA ILE A 115 -11.94 -5.57 -18.29
C ILE A 115 -11.92 -4.11 -17.84
N ASP A 116 -12.88 -3.71 -17.00
CA ASP A 116 -12.95 -2.36 -16.44
C ASP A 116 -11.75 -2.08 -15.52
N GLU A 117 -11.17 -0.89 -15.63
CA GLU A 117 -9.93 -0.52 -14.92
C GLU A 117 -10.09 -0.54 -13.40
N HIS A 118 -11.25 -0.14 -12.89
CA HIS A 118 -11.54 -0.21 -11.45
C HIS A 118 -11.57 -1.68 -11.00
N MET A 119 -12.28 -2.55 -11.71
CA MET A 119 -12.33 -3.98 -11.39
C MET A 119 -10.97 -4.67 -11.52
N LEU A 120 -10.19 -4.35 -12.54
CA LEU A 120 -8.81 -4.83 -12.71
C LEU A 120 -7.92 -4.35 -11.56
N PHE A 121 -8.03 -3.09 -11.15
CA PHE A 121 -7.25 -2.55 -10.05
C PHE A 121 -7.62 -3.20 -8.70
N MET A 122 -8.91 -3.48 -8.47
CA MET A 122 -9.35 -4.24 -7.29
C MET A 122 -8.82 -5.68 -7.31
N ARG A 123 -8.85 -6.35 -8.48
CA ARG A 123 -8.25 -7.68 -8.65
C ARG A 123 -6.76 -7.69 -8.30
N ALA A 124 -6.01 -6.71 -8.82
CA ALA A 124 -4.59 -6.56 -8.52
C ALA A 124 -4.37 -6.31 -7.02
N THR A 125 -5.15 -5.43 -6.40
CA THR A 125 -5.06 -5.14 -4.96
C THR A 125 -5.25 -6.40 -4.10
N LEU A 126 -6.28 -7.20 -4.40
CA LEU A 126 -6.54 -8.46 -3.71
C LEU A 126 -5.40 -9.46 -3.89
N LYS A 127 -4.82 -9.56 -5.09
CA LYS A 127 -3.63 -10.39 -5.36
C LYS A 127 -2.42 -9.93 -4.55
N PHE A 128 -2.19 -8.63 -4.38
CA PHE A 128 -1.12 -8.13 -3.52
C PHE A 128 -1.38 -8.38 -2.04
N ASP A 129 -2.62 -8.27 -1.57
CA ASP A 129 -2.94 -8.61 -0.19
C ASP A 129 -2.78 -10.12 0.07
N GLN A 130 -3.19 -10.98 -0.88
CA GLN A 130 -2.88 -12.42 -0.86
C GLN A 130 -1.37 -12.68 -0.81
N ALA A 131 -0.59 -11.93 -1.60
CA ALA A 131 0.86 -12.05 -1.60
C ALA A 131 1.49 -11.66 -0.25
N LYS A 132 1.07 -10.53 0.33
CA LYS A 132 1.52 -10.07 1.66
C LYS A 132 1.18 -11.11 2.73
N PHE A 133 -0.04 -11.64 2.71
CA PHE A 133 -0.49 -12.65 3.65
C PHE A 133 0.32 -13.95 3.52
N ALA A 134 0.49 -14.47 2.30
CA ALA A 134 1.23 -15.70 2.05
C ALA A 134 2.70 -15.58 2.48
N ALA A 135 3.36 -14.46 2.14
CA ALA A 135 4.74 -14.21 2.52
C ALA A 135 4.92 -14.16 4.04
N LYS A 136 4.00 -13.49 4.75
CA LYS A 136 4.14 -13.25 6.18
C LYS A 136 3.65 -14.42 7.04
N TYR A 137 2.60 -15.12 6.60
CA TYR A 137 1.83 -16.02 7.45
C TYR A 137 1.75 -17.48 7.00
N GLU A 138 2.12 -17.81 5.77
CA GLU A 138 1.95 -19.17 5.23
C GLU A 138 3.24 -19.99 5.12
N GLY A 139 4.27 -19.60 5.89
CA GLY A 139 5.46 -20.39 6.18
C GLY A 139 6.43 -20.60 4.99
N ARG A 140 7.74 -20.47 5.29
CA ARG A 140 8.92 -20.83 4.46
C ARG A 140 8.69 -20.81 2.94
N TYR A 141 9.18 -21.81 2.21
CA TYR A 141 9.31 -21.79 0.75
C TYR A 141 7.96 -21.84 0.01
N SER A 142 6.96 -22.57 0.54
CA SER A 142 5.63 -22.66 -0.08
C SER A 142 4.85 -21.35 0.00
N GLY A 143 4.91 -20.66 1.14
CA GLY A 143 4.30 -19.33 1.31
C GLY A 143 4.96 -18.30 0.42
N LEU A 144 6.30 -18.29 0.36
CA LEU A 144 7.05 -17.39 -0.52
C LEU A 144 6.77 -17.64 -2.01
N ARG A 145 6.66 -18.89 -2.45
CA ARG A 145 6.31 -19.22 -3.84
C ARG A 145 4.90 -18.77 -4.20
N LYS A 146 3.93 -18.95 -3.29
CA LYS A 146 2.56 -18.45 -3.47
C LYS A 146 2.54 -16.92 -3.53
N ALA A 147 3.31 -16.26 -2.66
CA ALA A 147 3.42 -14.82 -2.62
C ALA A 147 4.00 -14.25 -3.92
N ASP A 148 5.11 -14.82 -4.41
CA ASP A 148 5.73 -14.43 -5.67
C ASP A 148 4.79 -14.62 -6.87
N GLN A 149 4.05 -15.74 -6.91
CA GLN A 149 3.05 -15.96 -7.95
C GLN A 149 1.90 -14.94 -7.88
N ALA A 150 1.31 -14.70 -6.72
CA ALA A 150 0.22 -13.74 -6.56
C ALA A 150 0.67 -12.30 -6.88
N ALA A 151 1.87 -11.91 -6.44
CA ALA A 151 2.45 -10.62 -6.79
C ALA A 151 2.69 -10.49 -8.31
N ALA A 152 3.19 -11.53 -8.97
CA ALA A 152 3.39 -11.54 -10.42
C ALA A 152 2.07 -11.38 -11.20
N GLU A 153 1.03 -12.12 -10.80
CA GLU A 153 -0.32 -11.98 -11.36
C GLU A 153 -0.86 -10.55 -11.18
N GLY A 154 -0.68 -9.97 -9.99
CA GLY A 154 -1.03 -8.57 -9.71
C GLY A 154 -0.28 -7.58 -10.60
N ILE A 155 1.04 -7.73 -10.74
CA ILE A 155 1.88 -6.88 -11.62
C ILE A 155 1.41 -6.99 -13.08
N LYS A 156 1.11 -8.21 -13.55
CA LYS A 156 0.61 -8.42 -14.91
C LYS A 156 -0.69 -7.65 -15.16
N ILE A 157 -1.64 -7.72 -14.24
CA ILE A 157 -2.90 -6.97 -14.33
C ILE A 157 -2.64 -5.46 -14.38
N LEU A 158 -1.75 -4.94 -13.52
CA LEU A 158 -1.41 -3.51 -13.52
C LEU A 158 -0.73 -3.05 -14.81
N LYS A 159 0.09 -3.92 -15.44
CA LYS A 159 0.66 -3.64 -16.76
C LYS A 159 -0.42 -3.53 -17.82
N ASP A 160 -1.43 -4.39 -17.78
CA ASP A 160 -2.56 -4.32 -18.71
C ASP A 160 -3.40 -3.06 -18.51
N ILE A 161 -3.63 -2.64 -17.25
CA ILE A 161 -4.23 -1.33 -16.95
C ILE A 161 -3.39 -0.20 -17.57
N LEU A 162 -2.07 -0.19 -17.34
CA LEU A 162 -1.20 0.90 -17.81
C LEU A 162 -0.98 0.91 -19.33
N ARG A 163 -1.13 -0.22 -20.01
CA ARG A 163 -1.15 -0.29 -21.48
C ARG A 163 -2.38 0.40 -22.06
N SER A 164 -3.54 0.21 -21.43
CA SER A 164 -4.80 0.83 -21.83
C SER A 164 -4.88 2.30 -21.39
N ASN A 165 -4.43 2.59 -20.17
CA ASN A 165 -4.45 3.91 -19.56
C ASN A 165 -3.13 4.20 -18.81
N PRO A 166 -2.14 4.78 -19.50
CA PRO A 166 -0.86 5.14 -18.91
C PRO A 166 -0.94 6.14 -17.75
N ASN A 167 -2.10 6.81 -17.59
CA ASN A 167 -2.36 7.81 -16.55
C ASN A 167 -3.09 7.22 -15.32
N PHE A 168 -3.32 5.91 -15.26
CA PHE A 168 -3.89 5.26 -14.08
C PHE A 168 -2.88 5.22 -12.92
N CYS A 169 -2.75 6.34 -12.19
CA CYS A 169 -1.64 6.54 -11.28
C CYS A 169 -1.58 5.56 -10.10
N SER A 170 -2.74 5.10 -9.60
CA SER A 170 -2.79 4.17 -8.46
C SER A 170 -2.10 2.83 -8.75
N ALA A 171 -1.93 2.45 -10.03
CA ALA A 171 -1.15 1.27 -10.39
C ALA A 171 0.33 1.38 -9.97
N TYR A 172 0.90 2.60 -9.97
CA TYR A 172 2.29 2.81 -9.60
C TYR A 172 2.56 2.60 -8.11
N LEU A 173 1.54 2.51 -7.25
CA LEU A 173 1.70 2.08 -5.85
C LEU A 173 2.40 0.73 -5.79
N PHE A 174 1.78 -0.30 -6.37
CA PHE A 174 2.26 -1.67 -6.20
C PHE A 174 3.50 -1.94 -7.03
N LEU A 175 3.57 -1.36 -8.24
CA LEU A 175 4.76 -1.45 -9.09
C LEU A 175 5.96 -0.78 -8.41
N GLY A 176 5.77 0.42 -7.86
CA GLY A 176 6.79 1.16 -7.11
C GLY A 176 7.19 0.45 -5.82
N ALA A 177 6.23 -0.10 -5.06
CA ALA A 177 6.50 -0.82 -3.82
C ALA A 177 7.30 -2.12 -4.05
N ASN A 178 6.93 -2.93 -5.04
CA ASN A 178 7.69 -4.14 -5.39
C ASN A 178 9.09 -3.78 -5.90
N ARG A 179 9.22 -2.75 -6.73
CA ARG A 179 10.52 -2.25 -7.17
C ARG A 179 11.38 -1.79 -5.98
N LEU A 180 10.79 -1.06 -5.04
CA LEU A 180 11.47 -0.61 -3.83
C LEU A 180 11.95 -1.81 -3.01
N GLN A 181 11.10 -2.82 -2.80
CA GLN A 181 11.47 -4.05 -2.11
C GLN A 181 12.65 -4.76 -2.78
N PHE A 182 12.60 -4.93 -4.10
CA PHE A 182 13.70 -5.54 -4.84
C PHE A 182 15.00 -4.74 -4.79
N SER A 183 14.90 -3.41 -4.75
CA SER A 183 16.07 -2.53 -4.68
C SER A 183 16.71 -2.44 -3.30
N THR A 184 15.95 -2.64 -2.22
CA THR A 184 16.40 -2.36 -0.84
C THR A 184 16.52 -3.58 0.07
N LYS A 185 15.78 -4.66 -0.20
CA LYS A 185 15.72 -5.84 0.67
C LYS A 185 16.52 -7.03 0.14
N ILE A 186 16.81 -7.07 -1.15
CA ILE A 186 17.61 -8.13 -1.75
C ILE A 186 19.10 -7.82 -1.57
N LYS A 187 19.83 -8.75 -0.94
CA LYS A 187 21.28 -8.63 -0.82
C LYS A 187 21.96 -8.94 -2.14
N TRP A 188 23.16 -8.40 -2.36
CA TRP A 188 23.90 -8.56 -3.62
C TRP A 188 24.01 -10.03 -4.08
N TYR A 189 24.31 -10.96 -3.17
CA TYR A 189 24.46 -12.38 -3.49
C TYR A 189 23.15 -13.11 -3.80
N GLU A 190 22.00 -12.52 -3.45
CA GLU A 190 20.66 -13.10 -3.70
C GLU A 190 20.13 -12.68 -5.07
N LYS A 191 20.69 -11.61 -5.67
CA LYS A 191 20.22 -11.05 -6.95
C LYS A 191 20.16 -12.07 -8.08
N PRO A 192 21.19 -12.92 -8.33
CA PRO A 192 21.13 -13.89 -9.43
C PRO A 192 19.99 -14.89 -9.26
N PHE A 193 19.70 -15.32 -8.02
CA PHE A 193 18.60 -16.22 -7.74
C PHE A 193 17.25 -15.54 -7.97
N VAL A 194 17.08 -14.29 -7.53
CA VAL A 194 15.85 -13.54 -7.76
C VAL A 194 15.62 -13.32 -9.25
N TRP A 195 16.65 -12.94 -10.02
CA TRP A 195 16.55 -12.77 -11.46
C TRP A 195 16.12 -14.03 -12.19
N ALA A 196 16.62 -15.19 -11.75
CA ALA A 196 16.33 -16.47 -12.39
C ALA A 196 14.97 -17.07 -11.97
N SER A 197 14.48 -16.77 -10.77
CA SER A 197 13.38 -17.53 -10.15
C SER A 197 12.16 -16.72 -9.71
N SER A 198 12.26 -15.40 -9.54
CA SER A 198 11.11 -14.58 -9.14
C SER A 198 10.27 -14.19 -10.35
N ARG A 199 9.01 -14.62 -10.34
CA ARG A 199 8.03 -14.25 -11.36
C ARG A 199 7.66 -12.78 -11.25
N ALA A 200 7.54 -12.27 -10.03
CA ALA A 200 7.25 -10.85 -9.81
C ALA A 200 8.38 -9.96 -10.34
N TYR A 201 9.64 -10.36 -10.14
CA TYR A 201 10.78 -9.70 -10.76
C TYR A 201 10.70 -9.74 -12.29
N GLY A 202 10.46 -10.92 -12.87
CA GLY A 202 10.35 -11.09 -14.32
C GLY A 202 9.24 -10.22 -14.94
N GLU A 203 8.08 -10.12 -14.29
CA GLU A 203 6.98 -9.29 -14.77
C GLU A 203 7.30 -7.79 -14.75
N LEU A 204 7.98 -7.30 -13.70
CA LEU A 204 8.47 -5.91 -13.65
C LEU A 204 9.59 -5.66 -14.66
N TYR A 205 10.51 -6.61 -14.82
CA TYR A 205 11.61 -6.52 -15.78
C TYR A 205 11.05 -6.41 -17.20
N ALA A 206 10.07 -7.23 -17.55
CA ALA A 206 9.41 -7.17 -18.86
C ALA A 206 8.62 -5.88 -19.09
N PHE A 207 8.27 -5.13 -18.04
CA PHE A 207 7.60 -3.84 -18.17
C PHE A 207 8.58 -2.68 -18.37
N ASP A 208 9.69 -2.64 -17.62
CA ASP A 208 10.53 -1.44 -17.55
C ASP A 208 12.02 -1.71 -17.23
N GLY A 209 12.50 -2.95 -17.41
CA GLY A 209 13.92 -3.38 -17.46
C GLY A 209 14.73 -3.23 -16.16
N ASP A 210 14.85 -2.02 -15.63
CA ASP A 210 15.72 -1.71 -14.51
C ASP A 210 15.01 -1.90 -13.16
N VAL A 211 14.79 -3.15 -12.74
CA VAL A 211 14.00 -3.46 -11.53
C VAL A 211 14.73 -3.09 -10.23
N ILE A 212 16.07 -3.19 -10.18
CA ILE A 212 16.84 -2.88 -8.96
C ILE A 212 17.28 -1.41 -8.96
N ASN A 213 16.29 -0.51 -8.99
CA ASN A 213 16.50 0.93 -9.00
C ASN A 213 15.62 1.64 -7.96
N GLU A 214 16.24 1.97 -6.82
CA GLU A 214 15.59 2.63 -5.68
C GLU A 214 15.04 4.01 -6.06
N LYS A 215 15.75 4.78 -6.91
CA LYS A 215 15.32 6.11 -7.36
C LYS A 215 14.05 6.01 -8.20
N LYS A 216 14.03 5.08 -9.17
CA LYS A 216 12.87 4.87 -10.05
C LYS A 216 11.66 4.32 -9.29
N ALA A 217 11.90 3.50 -8.27
CA ALA A 217 10.85 3.05 -7.35
C ALA A 217 10.20 4.25 -6.62
N ILE A 218 11.01 5.18 -6.10
CA ILE A 218 10.52 6.40 -5.46
C ILE A 218 9.77 7.28 -6.45
N GLU A 219 10.27 7.47 -7.68
CA GLU A 219 9.58 8.26 -8.73
C GLU A 219 8.19 7.70 -9.06
N TRP A 220 8.03 6.38 -9.12
CA TRP A 220 6.73 5.74 -9.34
C TRP A 220 5.77 5.93 -8.17
N LEU A 221 6.27 5.78 -6.94
CA LEU A 221 5.46 6.02 -5.76
C LEU A 221 5.09 7.52 -5.63
N GLU A 222 5.99 8.45 -5.99
CA GLU A 222 5.71 9.88 -6.10
C GLU A 222 4.59 10.14 -7.12
N ARG A 223 4.63 9.47 -8.28
CA ARG A 223 3.56 9.55 -9.29
C ARG A 223 2.22 9.06 -8.76
N ALA A 224 2.19 7.93 -8.07
CA ALA A 224 0.97 7.41 -7.43
C ALA A 224 0.41 8.40 -6.40
N TYR A 225 1.29 9.02 -5.61
CA TYR A 225 0.92 9.99 -4.58
C TYR A 225 0.37 11.30 -5.17
N HIS A 226 1.04 11.87 -6.18
CA HIS A 226 0.71 13.19 -6.73
C HIS A 226 -0.62 13.25 -7.47
N CYS A 227 -1.09 12.13 -8.04
CA CYS A 227 -2.40 12.07 -8.67
C CYS A 227 -3.56 12.04 -7.66
N GLY A 228 -3.28 11.93 -6.36
CA GLY A 228 -4.31 11.83 -5.33
C GLY A 228 -5.15 10.56 -5.45
N TYR A 229 -6.44 10.69 -5.18
CA TYR A 229 -7.43 9.62 -5.30
C TYR A 229 -8.70 10.19 -5.95
N PRO A 230 -8.78 10.25 -7.30
CA PRO A 230 -9.97 10.80 -7.96
C PRO A 230 -11.26 10.04 -7.64
N GLN A 231 -11.15 8.78 -7.19
CA GLN A 231 -12.27 7.97 -6.74
C GLN A 231 -12.12 7.53 -5.28
N PRO A 232 -13.22 7.40 -4.50
CA PRO A 232 -13.16 6.99 -3.10
C PRO A 232 -12.46 5.65 -2.86
N TRP A 233 -12.66 4.67 -3.75
CA TRP A 233 -12.02 3.34 -3.67
C TRP A 233 -10.49 3.36 -3.91
N GLN A 234 -9.92 4.49 -4.34
CA GLN A 234 -8.48 4.68 -4.48
C GLN A 234 -7.82 5.25 -3.22
N LYS A 235 -8.61 5.71 -2.25
CA LYS A 235 -8.08 6.37 -1.03
C LYS A 235 -7.14 5.47 -0.23
N LYS A 236 -7.48 4.17 -0.10
CA LYS A 236 -6.59 3.16 0.52
C LYS A 236 -5.22 3.11 -0.16
N ALA A 237 -5.20 3.03 -1.50
CA ALA A 237 -3.96 2.98 -2.26
C ALA A 237 -3.14 4.28 -2.10
N TRP A 238 -3.80 5.43 -2.10
CA TRP A 238 -3.13 6.71 -1.84
C TRP A 238 -2.52 6.79 -0.43
N LEU A 239 -3.23 6.31 0.59
CA LEU A 239 -2.72 6.21 1.97
C LEU A 239 -1.51 5.27 2.04
N GLU A 240 -1.62 4.05 1.51
CA GLU A 240 -0.50 3.09 1.46
C GLU A 240 0.72 3.67 0.75
N THR A 241 0.50 4.34 -0.39
CA THR A 241 1.58 5.04 -1.12
C THR A 241 2.26 6.05 -0.21
N SER A 242 1.47 6.88 0.49
CA SER A 242 1.98 7.94 1.36
C SER A 242 2.85 7.38 2.49
N PHE A 243 2.40 6.32 3.16
CA PHE A 243 3.19 5.67 4.23
C PHE A 243 4.48 5.01 3.70
N ILE A 244 4.41 4.34 2.55
CA ILE A 244 5.59 3.73 1.91
C ILE A 244 6.60 4.82 1.51
N LEU A 245 6.14 5.93 0.91
CA LEU A 245 6.99 7.03 0.48
C LEU A 245 7.73 7.67 1.65
N VAL A 246 7.03 7.90 2.76
CA VAL A 246 7.61 8.41 4.01
C VAL A 246 8.70 7.48 4.54
N GLY A 247 8.50 6.15 4.46
CA GLY A 247 9.55 5.16 4.76
C GLY A 247 10.74 5.26 3.81
N ALA A 248 10.46 5.25 2.50
CA ALA A 248 11.46 5.25 1.44
C ALA A 248 12.36 6.49 1.48
N TYR A 249 11.78 7.69 1.67
CA TYR A 249 12.55 8.93 1.82
C TYR A 249 13.52 8.86 3.00
N GLY A 250 13.07 8.33 4.15
CA GLY A 250 13.90 8.19 5.33
C GLY A 250 15.14 7.33 5.09
N ASP A 251 15.00 6.23 4.35
CA ASP A 251 16.10 5.31 4.04
C ASP A 251 16.99 5.83 2.89
N PHE A 252 16.39 6.47 1.89
CA PHE A 252 17.09 6.99 0.73
C PHE A 252 17.95 8.21 1.04
N GLY A 253 17.41 9.16 1.81
CA GLY A 253 18.10 10.41 2.14
C GLY A 253 19.33 10.20 3.03
N LYS A 254 19.25 9.30 4.02
CA LYS A 254 20.36 9.01 4.94
C LYS A 254 21.62 8.48 4.26
N LYS A 255 21.49 7.82 3.12
CA LYS A 255 22.61 7.19 2.40
C LYS A 255 23.45 8.17 1.58
N ARG A 256 22.99 9.41 1.36
CA ARG A 256 23.47 10.25 0.25
C ARG A 256 24.17 11.56 0.63
N GLY A 257 24.37 11.81 1.92
CA GLY A 257 25.04 13.01 2.41
C GLY A 257 24.06 14.13 2.79
N LYS A 258 24.58 15.21 3.39
CA LYS A 258 23.76 16.25 4.04
C LYS A 258 22.84 17.01 3.07
N LYS A 259 23.29 17.27 1.84
CA LYS A 259 22.52 18.05 0.86
C LYS A 259 21.36 17.22 0.30
N GLU A 260 21.63 15.98 -0.07
CA GLU A 260 20.66 15.03 -0.60
C GLU A 260 19.65 14.61 0.48
N GLU A 261 20.10 14.50 1.74
CA GLU A 261 19.20 14.33 2.89
C GLU A 261 18.26 15.54 3.04
N MET A 262 18.77 16.77 2.91
CA MET A 262 17.95 17.99 2.94
C MET A 262 16.93 18.02 1.79
N ASP A 263 17.35 17.71 0.56
CA ASP A 263 16.47 17.65 -0.62
C ASP A 263 15.35 16.60 -0.43
N THR A 264 15.68 15.48 0.22
CA THR A 264 14.71 14.43 0.55
C THR A 264 13.73 14.89 1.63
N LEU A 265 14.22 15.55 2.69
CA LEU A 265 13.38 16.10 3.76
C LEU A 265 12.43 17.20 3.27
N LEU A 266 12.83 17.99 2.29
CA LEU A 266 11.97 18.98 1.63
C LEU A 266 10.74 18.33 0.94
N LYS A 267 10.83 17.04 0.59
CA LYS A 267 9.70 16.24 0.10
C LYS A 267 8.97 15.47 1.21
N GLU A 268 9.71 14.88 2.16
CA GLU A 268 9.14 14.07 3.25
C GLU A 268 8.28 14.90 4.22
N VAL A 269 8.71 16.11 4.58
CA VAL A 269 8.01 16.96 5.56
C VAL A 269 6.61 17.36 5.10
N PRO A 270 6.40 17.94 3.88
CA PRO A 270 5.05 18.28 3.42
C PRO A 270 4.12 17.07 3.30
N LEU A 271 4.67 15.90 2.96
CA LEU A 271 3.91 14.66 2.95
C LEU A 271 3.46 14.25 4.35
N LEU A 272 4.36 14.25 5.33
CA LEU A 272 4.05 13.97 6.73
C LEU A 272 3.02 14.95 7.30
N GLN A 273 3.12 16.25 7.00
CA GLN A 273 2.14 17.26 7.42
C GLN A 273 0.73 16.90 6.92
N LYS A 274 0.59 16.48 5.66
CA LYS A 274 -0.71 16.03 5.14
C LYS A 274 -1.21 14.79 5.87
N ILE A 275 -0.37 13.78 6.07
CA ILE A 275 -0.78 12.54 6.76
C ILE A 275 -1.21 12.84 8.20
N VAL A 276 -0.48 13.71 8.93
CA VAL A 276 -0.87 14.16 10.28
C VAL A 276 -2.20 14.89 10.26
N ALA A 277 -2.47 15.73 9.26
CA ALA A 277 -3.77 16.39 9.12
C ALA A 277 -4.93 15.40 8.86
N PHE A 278 -4.67 14.28 8.18
CA PHE A 278 -5.64 13.19 8.02
C PHE A 278 -5.86 12.41 9.33
N PHE A 279 -4.82 12.30 10.16
CA PHE A 279 -4.82 11.48 11.37
C PHE A 279 -4.32 12.27 12.59
N PRO A 280 -5.06 13.31 13.03
CA PRO A 280 -4.60 14.23 14.08
C PRO A 280 -4.54 13.60 15.48
N GLN A 281 -5.01 12.36 15.64
CA GLN A 281 -4.92 11.65 16.93
C GLN A 281 -3.71 10.70 16.96
N ASN A 282 -3.00 10.56 15.84
CA ASN A 282 -1.85 9.68 15.73
C ASN A 282 -0.57 10.38 16.23
N LYS A 283 -0.28 10.23 17.52
CA LYS A 283 0.90 10.82 18.17
C LYS A 283 2.24 10.35 17.59
N ASP A 284 2.30 9.12 17.07
CA ASP A 284 3.54 8.61 16.43
C ASP A 284 3.86 9.40 15.16
N LEU A 285 2.83 9.76 14.38
CA LEU A 285 2.99 10.57 13.18
C LEU A 285 3.36 12.02 13.51
N GLU A 286 2.73 12.60 14.53
CA GLU A 286 3.10 13.94 15.02
C GLU A 286 4.55 14.00 15.51
N GLN A 287 4.97 13.01 16.31
CA GLN A 287 6.34 12.91 16.79
C GLN A 287 7.32 12.76 15.62
N ARG A 288 7.00 11.90 14.64
CA ARG A 288 7.82 11.72 13.45
C ARG A 288 7.93 13.01 12.63
N LEU A 289 6.83 13.74 12.44
CA LEU A 289 6.84 15.03 11.76
C LEU A 289 7.78 16.02 12.47
N SER A 290 7.61 16.18 13.79
CA SER A 290 8.44 17.08 14.60
C SER A 290 9.94 16.76 14.49
N GLN A 291 10.30 15.47 14.53
CA GLN A 291 11.69 15.03 14.36
C GLN A 291 12.25 15.40 12.98
N LYS A 292 11.46 15.24 11.91
CA LYS A 292 11.88 15.54 10.54
C LYS A 292 11.98 17.03 10.27
N GLU A 293 11.06 17.84 10.80
CA GLU A 293 11.12 19.31 10.75
C GLU A 293 12.36 19.83 11.48
N SER A 294 12.63 19.31 12.69
CA SER A 294 13.84 19.66 13.44
C SER A 294 15.11 19.32 12.66
N ARG A 295 15.19 18.12 12.08
CA ARG A 295 16.33 17.70 11.26
C ARG A 295 16.53 18.58 10.03
N LEU A 296 15.46 18.92 9.32
CA LEU A 296 15.51 19.80 8.16
C LEU A 296 16.09 21.17 8.54
N LYS A 297 15.61 21.77 9.64
CA LYS A 297 16.12 23.03 10.16
C LYS A 297 17.61 22.96 10.52
N THR A 298 18.05 21.86 11.15
CA THR A 298 19.48 21.63 11.47
C THR A 298 20.34 21.58 10.20
N LEU A 299 19.91 20.85 9.18
CA LEU A 299 20.65 20.72 7.92
C LEU A 299 20.73 22.05 7.17
N GLN A 300 19.62 22.78 7.08
CA GLN A 300 19.59 24.13 6.49
C GLN A 300 20.62 25.02 7.18
N ASN A 301 20.58 25.11 8.51
CA ASN A 301 21.53 25.95 9.27
C ASN A 301 22.98 25.52 9.07
N THR A 302 23.25 24.22 8.96
CA THR A 302 24.62 23.70 8.78
C THR A 302 25.16 24.02 7.39
N ILE A 303 24.35 23.87 6.34
CA ILE A 303 24.77 24.09 4.95
C ILE A 303 24.86 25.59 4.64
N PHE A 304 23.92 26.41 5.14
CA PHE A 304 23.94 27.85 4.91
C PHE A 304 25.02 28.59 5.70
N LYS A 305 25.51 28.06 6.82
CA LYS A 305 26.68 28.61 7.55
C LYS A 305 28.04 28.24 6.95
N GLN A 306 28.07 27.31 5.99
CA GLN A 306 29.29 26.87 5.30
C GLN A 306 29.48 27.58 3.94
N LYS A 307 28.54 28.43 3.54
CA LYS A 307 28.65 29.35 2.40
C LYS A 307 29.00 30.74 2.88
#